data_AF-A0A315B1R0-F1
#
_entry.id   AF-A0A315B1R0-F1
#
_cell.length_a   1.000
_cell.length_b   1.000
_cell.length_c   1.000
_cell.angle_alpha   90.00
_cell.angle_beta   90.00
_cell.angle_gamma   90.00
#
_symmetry.space_group_name_H-M   'P 1'
#
loop_
_entity.id
_entity.type
_entity.pdbx_description
1 polymer ?
#
loop_
_entity_poly.entity_id
_entity_poly.type
_entity_poly.pdbx_seq_one_letter_code
_entity_poly.pdbx_strand_id
1 'polypeptide(L)'
;MYYANFLSSPEGYFHTVICNAEEFRNTTVNHDLHFISWDNPPKQHPHFLIIDDFQRMVDSNAPFARKFGRNVSALDKIDSELLGCNADGFVPGGWFSTQGNANVTVPDYNLKNITTLRPGPGAERLKRLITGLISAEDFHAKQCT
;
A
#
# COMPACT_ATOMS: atom_id res chain seq x y z
N MET A 1 22.71 9.93 21.16
CA MET A 1 21.40 10.42 20.68
C MET A 1 21.61 11.54 19.66
N TYR A 2 21.97 11.23 18.41
CA TYR A 2 22.18 12.25 17.36
C TYR A 2 20.84 12.74 16.77
N TYR A 3 19.95 11.80 16.43
CA TYR A 3 18.64 12.08 15.83
C TYR A 3 17.57 12.62 16.80
N ALA A 4 17.90 12.85 18.07
CA ALA A 4 16.92 13.38 19.04
C ALA A 4 16.60 14.87 18.81
N ASN A 5 17.53 15.63 18.23
CA ASN A 5 17.40 17.08 17.98
C ASN A 5 17.58 17.43 16.50
N PHE A 6 17.26 16.48 15.61
CA PHE A 6 17.35 16.67 14.16
C PHE A 6 15.96 17.01 13.59
N LEU A 7 15.88 17.93 12.62
CA LEU A 7 14.61 18.24 11.97
C LEU A 7 14.18 17.04 11.10
N SER A 8 12.92 16.62 11.21
CA SER A 8 12.40 15.46 10.46
C SER A 8 13.20 14.18 10.69
N SER A 9 13.62 13.90 11.93
CA SER A 9 14.40 12.70 12.28
C SER A 9 13.95 11.39 11.62
N PRO A 10 12.65 11.07 11.50
CA PRO A 10 12.22 9.83 10.86
C PRO A 10 12.63 9.69 9.39
N GLU A 11 12.86 10.80 8.68
CA GLU A 11 13.24 10.77 7.25
C GLU A 11 14.68 10.29 7.04
N GLY A 12 15.57 10.43 8.03
CA GLY A 12 16.98 10.01 7.93
C GLY A 12 17.37 8.87 8.87
N TYR A 13 16.73 8.76 10.03
CA TYR A 13 17.14 7.85 11.10
C TYR A 13 17.17 6.39 10.65
N PHE A 14 16.05 5.88 10.12
CA PHE A 14 15.93 4.46 9.76
C PHE A 14 16.85 4.09 8.60
N HIS A 15 16.94 4.94 7.57
CA HIS A 15 17.86 4.75 6.45
C HIS A 15 19.32 4.69 6.92
N THR A 16 19.71 5.57 7.84
CA THR A 16 21.07 5.58 8.39
C THR A 16 21.36 4.30 9.18
N VAL A 17 20.46 3.92 10.08
CA VAL A 17 20.66 2.73 10.93
C VAL A 17 20.68 1.46 10.09
N ILE A 18 19.72 1.27 9.19
CA ILE A 18 19.61 0.04 8.39
C ILE A 18 20.80 -0.13 7.44
N CYS A 19 21.37 0.96 6.93
CA CYS A 19 22.54 0.88 6.06
C CYS A 19 23.87 0.66 6.80
N ASN A 20 23.94 0.90 8.12
CA ASN A 20 25.19 0.80 8.89
C ASN A 20 25.21 -0.38 9.88
N ALA A 21 24.10 -1.10 10.01
CA ALA A 21 24.00 -2.31 10.81
C ALA A 21 24.37 -3.54 9.94
N GLU A 22 25.34 -4.34 10.40
CA GLU A 22 25.86 -5.47 9.62
C GLU A 22 24.78 -6.52 9.36
N GLU A 23 23.82 -6.67 10.28
CA GLU A 23 22.72 -7.61 10.21
C GLU A 23 21.75 -7.35 9.04
N PHE A 24 21.70 -6.11 8.53
CA PHE A 24 20.79 -5.71 7.47
C PHE A 24 21.47 -5.49 6.10
N ARG A 25 22.80 -5.66 6.01
CA ARG A 25 23.53 -5.59 4.73
C ARG A 25 22.92 -6.52 3.70
N ASN A 26 22.76 -6.05 2.46
CA ASN A 26 22.17 -6.82 1.34
C ASN A 26 20.73 -7.32 1.54
N THR A 27 20.02 -6.91 2.61
CA THR A 27 18.60 -7.28 2.85
C THR A 27 17.64 -6.13 2.58
N THR A 28 18.16 -4.97 2.22
CA THR A 28 17.37 -3.75 1.96
C THR A 28 16.77 -3.75 0.55
N VAL A 29 15.61 -3.11 0.42
CA VAL A 29 14.96 -2.82 -0.86
C VAL A 29 14.63 -1.33 -0.85
N ASN A 30 15.10 -0.58 -1.85
CA ASN A 30 14.93 0.88 -1.91
C ASN A 30 13.54 1.28 -2.42
N HIS A 31 12.50 0.97 -1.63
CA HIS A 31 11.11 1.32 -1.92
C HIS A 31 10.27 1.30 -0.63
N ASP A 32 9.45 2.32 -0.39
CA ASP A 32 8.66 2.47 0.85
C ASP A 32 7.22 1.91 0.77
N LEU A 33 6.85 1.34 -0.39
CA LEU A 33 5.55 0.75 -0.71
C LEU A 33 4.39 1.75 -0.79
N HIS A 34 4.69 3.05 -0.85
CA HIS A 34 3.67 4.08 -0.99
C HIS A 34 3.68 4.71 -2.38
N PHE A 35 2.48 4.97 -2.92
CA PHE A 35 2.30 5.95 -3.97
C PHE A 35 2.19 7.34 -3.34
N ILE A 36 3.13 8.22 -3.68
CA ILE A 36 3.16 9.61 -3.22
C ILE A 36 3.33 10.51 -4.45
N SER A 37 2.39 11.42 -4.66
CA SER A 37 2.47 12.43 -5.73
C SER A 37 3.00 13.74 -5.16
N TRP A 38 3.89 14.40 -5.90
CA TRP A 38 4.47 15.69 -5.54
C TRP A 38 4.18 16.72 -6.63
N ASP A 39 3.94 17.96 -6.21
CA ASP A 39 3.91 19.10 -7.13
C ASP A 39 5.31 19.31 -7.74
N ASN A 40 5.40 19.99 -8.89
CA ASN A 40 6.67 20.42 -9.49
C ASN A 40 6.70 21.95 -9.63
N PRO A 41 7.53 22.69 -8.85
CA PRO A 41 8.51 22.19 -7.87
C PRO A 41 7.86 21.58 -6.61
N PRO A 42 8.55 20.66 -5.91
CA PRO A 42 8.01 20.01 -4.72
C PRO A 42 7.81 21.00 -3.57
N LYS A 43 6.67 20.87 -2.88
CA LYS A 43 6.35 21.61 -1.66
C LYS A 43 6.85 20.85 -0.41
N GLN A 44 6.65 21.42 0.78
CA GLN A 44 6.98 20.74 2.05
C GLN A 44 6.14 19.46 2.29
N HIS A 45 4.92 19.42 1.75
CA HIS A 45 4.03 18.26 1.89
C HIS A 45 3.60 17.74 0.51
N PRO A 46 3.38 16.42 0.37
CA PRO A 46 2.90 15.82 -0.87
C PRO A 46 1.58 16.43 -1.36
N HIS A 47 1.35 16.32 -2.66
CA HIS A 47 0.10 16.67 -3.31
C HIS A 47 -1.06 15.85 -2.72
N PHE A 48 -2.24 16.48 -2.61
CA PHE A 48 -3.45 15.76 -2.22
C PHE A 48 -3.96 14.96 -3.41
N LEU A 49 -4.01 13.64 -3.28
CA LEU A 49 -4.45 12.76 -4.34
C LEU A 49 -5.92 13.03 -4.70
N ILE A 50 -6.17 13.25 -5.98
CA ILE A 50 -7.50 13.46 -6.57
C ILE A 50 -7.87 12.30 -7.50
N ILE A 51 -9.10 12.33 -8.04
CA ILE A 51 -9.60 11.26 -8.91
C ILE A 51 -8.74 11.05 -10.17
N ASP A 52 -8.12 12.11 -10.68
CA ASP A 52 -7.23 12.07 -11.85
C ASP A 52 -5.92 11.28 -11.57
N ASP A 53 -5.53 11.15 -10.30
CA ASP A 53 -4.36 10.38 -9.88
C ASP A 53 -4.65 8.89 -9.76
N PHE A 54 -5.93 8.49 -9.79
CA PHE A 54 -6.35 7.13 -9.48
C PHE A 54 -5.65 6.08 -10.36
N GLN A 55 -5.59 6.32 -11.67
CA GLN A 55 -4.98 5.36 -12.59
C GLN A 55 -3.48 5.20 -12.31
N ARG A 56 -2.76 6.31 -12.09
CA ARG A 56 -1.33 6.29 -11.74
C ARG A 56 -1.06 5.55 -10.42
N MET A 57 -1.95 5.75 -9.44
CA MET A 57 -1.88 5.04 -8.17
C MET A 57 -2.07 3.52 -8.36
N VAL A 58 -3.05 3.09 -9.16
CA VAL A 58 -3.26 1.66 -9.47
C VAL A 58 -2.07 1.07 -10.24
N ASP A 59 -1.58 1.79 -11.26
CA ASP A 59 -0.49 1.35 -12.13
C ASP A 59 0.85 1.26 -11.40
N SER A 60 1.04 2.03 -10.32
CA SER A 60 2.23 1.94 -9.46
C SER A 60 2.37 0.58 -8.76
N ASN A 61 1.29 -0.21 -8.70
CA ASN A 61 1.19 -1.45 -7.93
C ASN A 61 1.46 -1.31 -6.42
N ALA A 62 1.63 -0.08 -5.91
CA ALA A 62 1.84 0.19 -4.49
C ALA A 62 0.58 -0.17 -3.68
N PRO A 63 0.74 -0.90 -2.55
CA PRO A 63 -0.40 -1.25 -1.70
C PRO A 63 -0.95 -0.06 -0.90
N PHE A 64 -0.15 1.00 -0.71
CA PHE A 64 -0.54 2.18 0.05
C PHE A 64 -0.37 3.45 -0.78
N ALA A 65 -1.12 4.50 -0.43
CA ALA A 65 -1.02 5.80 -1.07
C ALA A 65 -1.28 6.93 -0.07
N ARG A 66 -0.68 8.11 -0.30
CA ARG A 66 -0.95 9.33 0.48
C ARG A 66 -0.64 10.59 -0.34
N LYS A 67 -1.24 11.75 -0.03
CA LYS A 67 -2.19 12.04 1.05
C LYS A 67 -3.58 12.28 0.47
N PHE A 68 -4.62 11.76 1.12
CA PHE A 68 -6.01 12.05 0.76
C PHE A 68 -6.55 13.25 1.53
N GLY A 69 -7.35 14.08 0.85
CA GLY A 69 -8.12 15.14 1.48
C GLY A 69 -9.30 14.59 2.28
N ARG A 70 -10.11 15.47 2.86
CA ARG A 70 -11.42 15.08 3.40
C ARG A 70 -12.43 14.96 2.26
N ASN A 71 -13.34 13.98 2.35
CA ASN A 71 -14.48 13.80 1.43
C ASN A 71 -14.08 13.81 -0.05
N VAL A 72 -13.04 13.06 -0.41
CA VAL A 72 -12.53 13.01 -1.78
C VAL A 72 -13.09 11.80 -2.50
N SER A 73 -13.67 12.02 -3.68
CA SER A 73 -14.21 10.97 -4.56
C SER A 73 -13.19 9.89 -4.95
N ALA A 74 -11.90 10.17 -4.81
CA ALA A 74 -10.83 9.19 -4.98
C ALA A 74 -10.93 8.03 -3.97
N LEU A 75 -11.35 8.30 -2.72
CA LEU A 75 -11.56 7.27 -1.71
C LEU A 75 -12.76 6.38 -2.07
N ASP A 76 -13.87 6.98 -2.49
CA ASP A 76 -15.06 6.23 -2.95
C ASP A 76 -14.73 5.34 -4.15
N LYS A 77 -13.87 5.83 -5.05
CA LYS A 77 -13.40 5.06 -6.21
C LYS A 77 -12.48 3.90 -5.80
N ILE A 78 -11.60 4.08 -4.81
CA ILE A 78 -10.80 3.00 -4.24
C ILE A 78 -11.70 1.93 -3.61
N ASP A 79 -12.66 2.37 -2.80
CA ASP A 79 -13.57 1.48 -2.08
C ASP A 79 -14.39 0.64 -3.07
N SER A 80 -14.96 1.27 -4.09
CA SER A 80 -15.78 0.58 -5.09
C SER A 80 -14.98 -0.28 -6.07
N GLU A 81 -13.88 0.23 -6.67
CA GLU A 81 -13.17 -0.46 -7.75
C GLU A 81 -12.06 -1.41 -7.29
N LEU A 82 -11.39 -1.10 -6.17
CA LEU A 82 -10.25 -1.89 -5.70
C LEU A 82 -10.60 -2.82 -4.54
N LEU A 83 -11.46 -2.36 -3.63
CA LEU A 83 -11.81 -3.11 -2.42
C LEU A 83 -13.16 -3.81 -2.54
N GLY A 84 -14.02 -3.39 -3.47
CA GLY A 84 -15.38 -3.93 -3.61
C GLY A 84 -16.25 -3.66 -2.37
N CYS A 85 -16.02 -2.52 -1.71
CA CYS A 85 -16.78 -2.07 -0.56
C CYS A 85 -18.03 -1.30 -1.02
N ASN A 86 -19.18 -1.60 -0.42
CA ASN A 86 -20.39 -0.80 -0.59
C ASN A 86 -20.35 0.43 0.32
N ALA A 87 -21.10 1.48 0.01
CA ALA A 87 -21.09 2.76 0.73
C ALA A 87 -21.29 2.63 2.27
N ASP A 88 -22.06 1.64 2.72
CA ASP A 88 -22.32 1.36 4.15
C ASP A 88 -21.75 -0.02 4.59
N GLY A 89 -20.83 -0.58 3.81
CA GLY A 89 -20.31 -1.93 3.99
C GLY A 89 -18.91 -2.01 4.60
N PHE A 90 -18.44 -3.23 4.81
CA PHE A 90 -17.04 -3.53 5.09
C PHE A 90 -16.41 -4.21 3.87
N VAL A 91 -15.10 -4.07 3.72
CA VAL A 91 -14.34 -4.79 2.67
C VAL A 91 -14.51 -6.30 2.87
N PRO A 92 -15.07 -7.03 1.90
CA PRO A 92 -15.27 -8.46 2.02
C PRO A 92 -13.92 -9.19 1.96
N GLY A 93 -13.51 -9.81 3.07
CA GLY A 93 -12.28 -10.60 3.14
C GLY A 93 -12.50 -12.10 2.94
N GLY A 94 -11.41 -12.89 2.90
CA GLY A 94 -11.49 -14.35 2.80
C GLY A 94 -12.20 -15.05 3.98
N TRP A 95 -12.40 -14.31 5.08
CA TRP A 95 -13.18 -14.70 6.26
C TRP A 95 -14.70 -14.53 6.05
N PHE A 96 -15.12 -13.80 5.02
CA PHE A 96 -16.50 -13.47 4.72
C PHE A 96 -16.98 -14.21 3.46
N SER A 97 -18.08 -14.95 3.55
CA SER A 97 -18.75 -15.50 2.38
C SER A 97 -20.24 -15.24 2.45
N THR A 98 -20.78 -14.54 1.46
CA THR A 98 -22.22 -14.47 1.22
C THR A 98 -22.67 -15.79 0.59
N GLN A 99 -22.88 -16.81 1.41
CA GLN A 99 -23.55 -18.04 0.97
C GLN A 99 -25.05 -17.88 1.20
N GLY A 100 -25.65 -16.90 0.53
CA GLY A 100 -27.09 -16.66 0.55
C GLY A 100 -27.67 -16.95 -0.82
N ASN A 101 -28.56 -17.93 -0.91
CA ASN A 101 -29.46 -18.03 -2.06
C ASN A 101 -30.12 -16.65 -2.28
N ALA A 102 -30.33 -16.24 -3.53
CA ALA A 102 -30.97 -14.96 -3.89
C ALA A 102 -32.38 -14.75 -3.26
N ASN A 103 -32.91 -15.76 -2.56
CA ASN A 103 -34.22 -15.78 -1.91
C ASN A 103 -34.16 -15.72 -0.36
N VAL A 104 -32.99 -15.56 0.27
CA VAL A 104 -32.87 -15.50 1.74
C VAL A 104 -32.47 -14.09 2.17
N THR A 105 -33.34 -13.47 2.96
CA THR A 105 -33.26 -12.08 3.46
C THR A 105 -32.23 -11.85 4.56
N VAL A 106 -31.54 -12.90 5.02
CA VAL A 106 -30.55 -12.84 6.10
C VAL A 106 -29.25 -13.46 5.58
N PRO A 107 -28.13 -12.69 5.50
CA PRO A 107 -26.84 -13.27 5.19
C PRO A 107 -26.48 -14.28 6.28
N ASP A 108 -26.30 -15.54 5.91
CA ASP A 108 -25.79 -16.55 6.84
C ASP A 108 -24.28 -16.33 7.03
N TYR A 109 -23.88 -15.88 8.21
CA TYR A 109 -22.51 -15.47 8.54
C TYR A 109 -21.66 -16.68 8.96
N ASN A 110 -21.36 -17.57 8.03
CA ASN A 110 -20.45 -18.68 8.30
C ASN A 110 -18.99 -18.23 8.19
N LEU A 111 -18.29 -18.18 9.32
CA LEU A 111 -16.85 -17.96 9.37
C LEU A 111 -16.13 -19.13 8.69
N LYS A 112 -15.44 -18.86 7.58
CA LYS A 112 -14.53 -19.84 6.97
C LYS A 112 -13.27 -19.99 7.80
N ASN A 113 -12.54 -21.08 7.56
CA ASN A 113 -11.23 -21.30 8.14
C ASN A 113 -10.30 -20.10 7.84
N ILE A 114 -10.02 -19.31 8.87
CA ILE A 114 -9.23 -18.08 8.81
C ILE A 114 -7.76 -18.31 8.42
N THR A 115 -7.29 -19.56 8.42
CA THR A 115 -5.93 -19.93 8.01
C THR A 115 -5.77 -20.06 6.49
N THR A 116 -6.87 -20.18 5.75
CA THR A 116 -6.81 -20.31 4.28
C THR A 116 -6.71 -18.93 3.64
N LEU A 117 -5.51 -18.59 3.15
CA LEU A 117 -5.29 -17.36 2.41
C LEU A 117 -5.68 -17.52 0.93
N ARG A 118 -6.42 -16.56 0.40
CA ARG A 118 -6.81 -16.48 -1.02
C ARG A 118 -6.34 -15.15 -1.60
N PRO A 119 -5.25 -15.14 -2.39
CA PRO A 119 -4.78 -13.92 -3.03
C PRO A 119 -5.85 -13.32 -3.94
N GLY A 120 -6.17 -12.04 -3.74
CA GLY A 120 -7.04 -11.27 -4.64
C GLY A 120 -6.23 -10.41 -5.62
N PRO A 121 -6.90 -9.59 -6.44
CA PRO A 121 -6.24 -8.69 -7.39
C PRO A 121 -5.19 -7.76 -6.75
N GLY A 122 -5.44 -7.29 -5.52
CA GLY A 122 -4.48 -6.49 -4.75
C GLY A 122 -3.20 -7.24 -4.40
N ALA A 123 -3.30 -8.54 -4.07
CA ALA A 123 -2.13 -9.36 -3.78
C ALA A 123 -1.30 -9.61 -5.05
N GLU A 124 -1.94 -9.77 -6.22
CA GLU A 124 -1.24 -9.88 -7.50
C GLU A 124 -0.53 -8.58 -7.89
N ARG A 125 -1.13 -7.40 -7.63
CA ARG A 125 -0.44 -6.11 -7.80
C ARG A 125 0.79 -6.02 -6.91
N LEU A 126 0.66 -6.30 -5.62
CA LEU A 126 1.80 -6.29 -4.70
C LEU A 126 2.91 -7.25 -5.15
N LYS A 127 2.54 -8.47 -5.58
CA LYS A 127 3.50 -9.43 -6.12
C LYS A 127 4.26 -8.85 -7.32
N ARG A 128 3.58 -8.21 -8.27
CA ARG A 128 4.23 -7.56 -9.42
C ARG A 128 5.22 -6.48 -8.98
N LEU A 129 4.84 -5.63 -8.01
CA LEU A 129 5.74 -4.62 -7.45
C LEU A 129 6.99 -5.26 -6.85
N ILE A 130 6.81 -6.21 -5.92
CA ILE A 130 7.92 -6.86 -5.22
C ILE A 130 8.83 -7.58 -6.20
N THR A 131 8.27 -8.36 -7.15
CA THR A 131 9.07 -9.04 -8.18
C THR A 131 9.87 -8.04 -9.01
N GLY A 132 9.26 -6.93 -9.45
CA GLY A 132 9.97 -5.92 -10.22
C GLY A 132 11.09 -5.24 -9.44
N LEU A 133 10.89 -4.98 -8.15
CA LEU A 133 11.91 -4.37 -7.28
C LEU A 133 13.13 -5.28 -7.10
N ILE A 134 12.92 -6.56 -6.82
CA ILE A 134 14.01 -7.51 -6.55
C ILE A 134 14.69 -8.03 -7.83
N SER A 135 14.03 -7.94 -8.98
CA SER A 135 14.60 -8.36 -10.28
C SER A 135 15.21 -7.20 -11.08
N ALA A 136 15.28 -6.00 -10.52
CA ALA A 136 15.85 -4.85 -11.21
C ALA A 136 17.36 -5.05 -11.45
N GLU A 137 17.86 -4.68 -12.64
CA GLU A 137 19.28 -4.85 -13.01
C GLU A 137 20.23 -4.14 -12.03
N ASP A 138 19.79 -3.00 -11.50
CA ASP A 138 20.52 -2.18 -10.55
C ASP A 138 20.12 -2.43 -9.09
N PHE A 139 19.44 -3.54 -8.79
CA PHE A 139 18.97 -3.87 -7.45
C PHE A 139 20.10 -3.79 -6.43
N HIS A 140 21.21 -4.50 -6.65
CA HIS A 140 22.36 -4.50 -5.75
C HIS A 140 23.05 -3.14 -5.61
N ALA A 141 23.02 -2.30 -6.66
CA ALA A 141 23.56 -0.94 -6.59
C ALA A 141 22.69 -0.01 -5.73
N LYS A 142 21.42 -0.37 -5.52
CA LYS A 142 20.45 0.36 -4.67
C LYS A 142 20.32 -0.22 -3.26
N GLN A 143 21.05 -1.28 -2.92
CA GLN A 143 21.07 -1.83 -1.56
C GLN A 143 22.13 -1.14 -0.71
N CYS A 144 21.88 -1.08 0.60
CA CYS A 144 22.94 -0.77 1.55
C CYS A 144 23.95 -1.93 1.61
N THR A 145 25.23 -1.61 1.48
CA THR A 145 26.37 -2.53 1.52
C THR A 145 27.21 -2.37 2.78
#